data_AF-D3BFI6-F1
#
_entry.id   AF-D3BFI6-F1
#
_cell.length_a   1.000
_cell.length_b   1.000
_cell.length_c   1.000
_cell.angle_alpha   90.00
_cell.angle_beta   90.00
_cell.angle_gamma   90.00
#
_symmetry.space_group_name_H-M   'P 1'
#
loop_
_entity.id
_entity.type
_entity.pdbx_description
1 polymer ?
#
loop_
_entity_poly.entity_id
_entity_poly.type
_entity_poly.pdbx_seq_one_letter_code
_entity_poly.pdbx_strand_id
1 'polypeptide(L)'
;MNQKKIIVVLLVAIISSWYCNAKSQPTPTPSSKYPVPLIPGQRNAVHGWLILPLDQFLPNPNDPAQPVQAYFSHHTPEFPTDSPHDFQIIFLGTLTPLSSGENITYPIDLPYPPASELLQYEFTFTPPPPFSLNDLLSGQIKQLLGVVYNGSFDTPYEREAISVATLDIYELTTATYLNDSQSIQSYTSQRYLSYPRLGMGLPLPSGGQHHFYWAHEIHAVPDFDQVVHVVIDLDSCVCGNNATNGCSNDPTQYIPTVYQAASSWEIQGIPNDVEHRLLPETTPYIQATLVSNGLTCKAEVVEQIHCVLGPMFYEIC
;
A
#
# COMPACT_ATOMS: atom_id res chain seq x y z
N MET A 1 -29.75 6.32 -22.31
CA MET A 1 -28.47 6.03 -21.63
C MET A 1 -27.38 6.77 -22.39
N ASN A 2 -26.95 7.92 -21.87
CA ASN A 2 -25.97 8.79 -22.53
C ASN A 2 -24.56 8.41 -22.07
N GLN A 3 -23.79 7.72 -22.90
CA GLN A 3 -22.36 7.55 -22.72
C GLN A 3 -21.67 8.91 -22.93
N LYS A 4 -21.26 9.56 -21.84
CA LYS A 4 -20.30 10.67 -21.91
C LYS A 4 -18.91 10.06 -22.06
N LYS A 5 -18.36 10.09 -23.27
CA LYS A 5 -16.94 9.83 -23.52
C LYS A 5 -16.14 11.03 -23.01
N ILE A 6 -15.35 10.84 -21.96
CA ILE A 6 -14.35 11.81 -21.55
C ILE A 6 -13.20 11.72 -22.56
N ILE A 7 -13.01 12.79 -23.34
CA ILE A 7 -11.85 12.93 -24.22
C ILE A 7 -10.75 13.57 -23.37
N VAL A 8 -9.80 12.76 -22.88
CA VAL A 8 -8.59 13.27 -22.24
C VAL A 8 -7.63 13.72 -23.34
N VAL A 9 -7.58 15.02 -23.61
CA VAL A 9 -6.57 15.62 -24.49
C VAL A 9 -5.29 15.80 -23.68
N LEU A 10 -4.26 15.02 -24.00
CA LEU A 10 -2.93 15.15 -23.40
C LEU A 10 -2.30 16.49 -23.84
N LEU A 11 -2.17 17.43 -22.91
CA LEU A 11 -1.42 18.67 -23.11
C LEU A 11 -0.29 18.69 -22.09
N VAL A 12 0.85 18.11 -22.48
CA VAL A 12 2.11 18.23 -21.73
C VAL A 12 2.65 19.63 -21.98
N ALA A 13 2.51 20.51 -21.00
CA ALA A 13 3.14 21.82 -21.00
C ALA A 13 4.00 21.99 -19.74
N ILE A 14 5.22 22.45 -19.99
CA ILE A 14 6.32 22.70 -19.06
C ILE A 14 5.89 23.73 -18.00
N ILE A 15 6.00 23.40 -16.71
CA ILE A 15 5.98 24.39 -15.62
C ILE A 15 7.21 24.17 -14.75
N SER A 16 8.07 25.18 -14.80
CA SER A 16 9.28 25.36 -14.01
C SER A 16 8.98 25.90 -12.61
N SER A 17 9.53 25.22 -11.61
CA SER A 17 10.05 25.71 -10.31
C SER A 17 9.27 26.79 -9.55
N TRP A 18 8.58 26.35 -8.49
CA TRP A 18 8.37 27.14 -7.26
C TRP A 18 8.73 26.28 -6.04
N TYR A 19 9.79 26.69 -5.34
CA TYR A 19 10.26 26.14 -4.06
C TYR A 19 9.26 26.50 -2.95
N CYS A 20 8.74 25.50 -2.24
CA CYS A 20 8.15 25.70 -0.91
C CYS A 20 9.03 25.02 0.14
N ASN A 21 9.46 25.83 1.10
CA ASN A 21 10.40 25.49 2.16
C ASN A 21 9.61 24.83 3.31
N ALA A 22 9.37 23.52 3.23
CA ALA A 22 8.78 22.76 4.32
C ALA A 22 9.89 22.32 5.30
N LYS A 23 9.73 22.66 6.57
CA LYS A 23 10.64 22.23 7.66
C LYS A 23 10.73 20.70 7.66
N SER A 24 11.93 20.17 7.47
CA SER A 24 12.23 18.75 7.51
C SER A 24 11.91 18.18 8.90
N GLN A 25 10.85 17.39 9.01
CA GLN A 25 10.78 16.39 10.07
C GLN A 25 11.86 15.32 9.80
N PRO A 26 12.47 14.75 10.85
CA PRO A 26 13.46 13.69 10.68
C PRO A 26 12.81 12.50 9.99
N THR A 27 13.26 12.18 8.78
CA THR A 27 12.84 11.02 8.02
C THR A 27 13.23 9.75 8.80
N PRO A 28 12.29 8.86 9.14
CA PRO A 28 12.66 7.55 9.66
C PRO A 28 13.55 6.86 8.62
N THR A 29 14.66 6.30 9.08
CA THR A 29 15.61 5.60 8.20
C THR A 29 14.95 4.29 7.76
N PRO A 30 14.84 4.01 6.45
CA PRO A 30 14.29 2.75 5.99
C PRO A 30 15.09 1.60 6.58
N SER A 31 14.39 0.61 7.14
CA SER A 31 14.95 -0.68 7.51
C SER A 31 15.32 -1.44 6.22
N SER A 32 16.40 -1.04 5.54
CA SER A 32 16.86 -1.74 4.34
C SER A 32 17.50 -3.07 4.74
N LYS A 33 16.76 -4.17 4.62
CA LYS A 33 17.33 -5.51 4.86
C LYS A 33 18.43 -5.88 3.85
N TYR A 34 18.55 -5.22 2.69
CA TYR A 34 19.71 -5.31 1.79
C TYR A 34 19.83 -4.03 0.93
N PRO A 35 20.96 -3.30 0.91
CA PRO A 35 21.10 -2.15 0.04
C PRO A 35 21.44 -2.61 -1.38
N VAL A 36 20.43 -2.70 -2.24
CA VAL A 36 20.68 -2.66 -3.68
C VAL A 36 21.12 -1.25 -4.06
N PRO A 37 22.20 -1.08 -4.84
CA PRO A 37 22.65 0.24 -5.25
C PRO A 37 21.54 0.99 -5.98
N LEU A 38 21.11 2.12 -5.42
CA LEU A 38 20.17 3.03 -6.07
C LEU A 38 20.94 3.97 -7.00
N ILE A 39 21.20 3.51 -8.23
CA ILE A 39 21.81 4.35 -9.26
C ILE A 39 20.76 5.37 -9.75
N PRO A 40 21.01 6.68 -9.66
CA PRO A 40 20.03 7.70 -10.05
C PRO A 40 19.54 7.54 -11.49
N GLY A 41 18.26 7.83 -11.73
CA GLY A 41 17.64 7.80 -13.07
C GLY A 41 17.43 6.41 -13.68
N GLN A 42 17.59 5.33 -12.91
CA GLN A 42 17.33 3.96 -13.35
C GLN A 42 15.97 3.43 -12.90
N ARG A 43 15.61 2.22 -13.39
CA ARG A 43 14.34 1.52 -13.14
C ARG A 43 13.12 2.36 -13.54
N ASN A 44 13.04 2.65 -14.84
CA ASN A 44 12.10 3.62 -15.40
C ASN A 44 10.78 3.03 -15.93
N ALA A 45 10.55 1.72 -15.74
CA ALA A 45 9.40 1.02 -16.30
C ALA A 45 8.31 0.66 -15.27
N VAL A 46 8.37 1.23 -14.07
CA VAL A 46 7.29 1.01 -13.08
C VAL A 46 5.98 1.59 -13.62
N HIS A 47 4.91 0.81 -13.61
CA HIS A 47 3.65 1.15 -14.28
C HIS A 47 2.72 2.02 -13.42
N GLY A 48 2.88 1.99 -12.09
CA GLY A 48 2.12 2.80 -11.15
C GLY A 48 1.94 2.14 -9.79
N TRP A 49 0.91 2.56 -9.08
CA TRP A 49 0.64 2.17 -7.69
C TRP A 49 -0.83 1.83 -7.49
N LEU A 50 -1.10 0.77 -6.73
CA LEU A 50 -2.40 0.48 -6.13
C LEU A 50 -2.66 1.48 -5.00
N ILE A 51 -3.84 2.09 -5.00
CA ILE A 51 -4.26 3.11 -4.04
C ILE A 51 -5.04 2.45 -2.92
N LEU A 52 -4.59 2.64 -1.68
CA LEU A 52 -5.18 2.09 -0.46
C LEU A 52 -5.64 3.25 0.45
N PRO A 53 -6.89 3.73 0.31
CA PRO A 53 -7.35 4.96 0.95
C PRO A 53 -7.49 4.88 2.48
N LEU A 54 -7.12 5.96 3.16
CA LEU A 54 -7.38 6.12 4.60
C LEU A 54 -8.84 6.52 4.83
N ASP A 55 -9.41 6.17 5.99
CA ASP A 55 -10.85 6.31 6.30
C ASP A 55 -11.35 7.77 6.31
N GLN A 56 -10.44 8.75 6.27
CA GLN A 56 -10.73 10.14 6.65
C GLN A 56 -10.97 11.08 5.48
N PHE A 57 -11.02 10.57 4.25
CA PHE A 57 -11.24 11.38 3.06
C PHE A 57 -12.23 10.70 2.12
N LEU A 58 -13.38 10.28 2.67
CA LEU A 58 -14.53 9.98 1.83
C LEU A 58 -14.80 11.22 0.96
N PRO A 59 -14.93 11.05 -0.37
CA PRO A 59 -15.03 12.14 -1.31
C PRO A 59 -16.19 13.06 -0.91
N ASN A 60 -15.88 14.31 -0.56
CA ASN A 60 -16.90 15.31 -0.35
C ASN A 60 -17.39 15.78 -1.72
N PRO A 61 -18.62 15.47 -2.15
CA PRO A 61 -19.11 15.91 -3.46
C PRO A 61 -19.20 17.43 -3.57
N ASN A 62 -19.14 18.15 -2.44
CA ASN A 62 -19.12 19.61 -2.38
C ASN A 62 -17.69 20.20 -2.45
N ASP A 63 -16.65 19.36 -2.35
CA ASP A 63 -15.25 19.76 -2.49
C ASP A 63 -14.51 18.77 -3.40
N PRO A 64 -14.66 18.87 -4.73
CA PRO A 64 -14.02 17.96 -5.67
C PRO A 64 -12.50 18.13 -5.74
N ALA A 65 -11.95 19.15 -5.09
CA ALA A 65 -10.50 19.37 -4.97
C ALA A 65 -9.93 18.80 -3.66
N GLN A 66 -10.77 18.17 -2.81
CA GLN A 66 -10.33 17.59 -1.55
C GLN A 66 -9.22 16.56 -1.81
N PRO A 67 -8.06 16.70 -1.16
CA PRO A 67 -6.99 15.72 -1.29
C PRO A 67 -7.37 14.38 -0.64
N VAL A 68 -6.88 13.30 -1.22
CA VAL A 68 -7.08 11.93 -0.72
C VAL A 68 -5.77 11.42 -0.14
N GLN A 69 -5.78 11.10 1.15
CA GLN A 69 -4.66 10.40 1.80
C GLN A 69 -4.79 8.90 1.61
N ALA A 70 -3.69 8.26 1.24
CA ALA A 70 -3.65 6.82 0.98
C ALA A 70 -2.25 6.25 1.17
N TYR A 71 -2.19 4.94 1.40
CA TYR A 71 -0.99 4.18 1.07
C TYR A 71 -0.99 3.84 -0.42
N PHE A 72 0.20 3.77 -1.00
CA PHE A 72 0.44 3.44 -2.39
C PHE A 72 1.31 2.20 -2.43
N SER A 73 0.71 1.08 -2.86
CA SER A 73 1.39 -0.20 -2.98
C SER A 73 1.88 -0.43 -4.40
N HIS A 74 3.08 -0.95 -4.55
CA HIS A 74 3.55 -1.46 -5.83
C HIS A 74 2.69 -2.66 -6.24
N HIS A 75 2.17 -2.65 -7.47
CA HIS A 75 1.10 -3.57 -7.90
C HIS A 75 1.62 -4.91 -8.47
N THR A 76 2.87 -4.99 -8.90
CA THR A 76 3.49 -6.27 -9.34
C THR A 76 4.97 -6.26 -8.99
N PRO A 77 5.36 -6.55 -7.74
CA PRO A 77 6.75 -6.90 -7.47
C PRO A 77 7.20 -8.05 -8.38
N GLU A 78 8.47 -8.16 -8.72
CA GLU A 78 9.03 -9.30 -9.47
C GLU A 78 10.35 -9.74 -8.81
N PHE A 79 10.73 -11.01 -8.92
CA PHE A 79 12.02 -11.46 -8.37
C PHE A 79 13.26 -11.30 -9.27
N PRO A 80 13.18 -11.35 -10.62
CA PRO A 80 14.35 -11.21 -11.46
C PRO A 80 15.13 -9.92 -11.20
N THR A 81 16.43 -10.04 -10.97
CA THR A 81 17.30 -8.90 -10.59
C THR A 81 17.46 -7.83 -11.66
N ASP A 82 17.14 -8.16 -12.92
CA ASP A 82 17.11 -7.23 -14.05
C ASP A 82 15.74 -6.55 -14.23
N SER A 83 14.74 -6.95 -13.45
CA SER A 83 13.43 -6.32 -13.45
C SER A 83 13.47 -4.98 -12.70
N PRO A 84 12.87 -3.91 -13.24
CA PRO A 84 12.68 -2.67 -12.52
C PRO A 84 11.66 -2.79 -11.37
N HIS A 85 11.02 -3.95 -11.23
CA HIS A 85 9.98 -4.28 -10.25
C HIS A 85 10.48 -5.11 -9.07
N ASP A 86 11.80 -5.24 -8.89
CA ASP A 86 12.49 -6.06 -7.88
C ASP A 86 12.37 -5.57 -6.43
N PHE A 87 11.29 -4.87 -6.10
CA PHE A 87 10.99 -4.40 -4.76
C PHE A 87 9.51 -4.56 -4.41
N GLN A 88 9.25 -4.96 -3.17
CA GLN A 88 7.98 -4.65 -2.51
C GLN A 88 8.06 -3.23 -1.93
N ILE A 89 7.19 -2.34 -2.39
CA ILE A 89 7.21 -0.92 -2.01
C ILE A 89 5.83 -0.51 -1.55
N ILE A 90 5.76 0.13 -0.39
CA ILE A 90 4.58 0.82 0.10
C ILE A 90 5.01 2.16 0.67
N PHE A 91 4.33 3.23 0.28
CA PHE A 91 4.56 4.56 0.83
C PHE A 91 3.25 5.28 1.14
N LEU A 92 3.32 6.22 2.08
CA LEU A 92 2.21 7.10 2.45
C LEU A 92 2.32 8.40 1.64
N GLY A 93 1.18 8.86 1.12
CA GLY A 93 1.13 10.09 0.33
C GLY A 93 -0.26 10.70 0.28
N THR A 94 -0.40 11.73 -0.56
CA THR A 94 -1.67 12.41 -0.82
C THR A 94 -1.84 12.70 -2.31
N LEU A 95 -3.01 12.34 -2.83
CA LEU A 95 -3.44 12.72 -4.17
C LEU A 95 -4.25 14.01 -4.10
N THR A 96 -3.78 15.04 -4.81
CA THR A 96 -4.52 16.29 -5.00
C THR A 96 -5.03 16.35 -6.43
N PRO A 97 -6.36 16.32 -6.66
CA PRO A 97 -6.94 16.45 -7.99
C PRO A 97 -6.55 17.78 -8.65
N LEU A 98 -6.22 17.75 -9.94
CA LEU A 98 -5.89 18.94 -10.72
C LEU A 98 -7.09 19.43 -11.54
N SER A 99 -7.20 20.74 -11.67
CA SER A 99 -8.20 21.35 -12.54
C SER A 99 -7.85 21.10 -14.02
N SER A 100 -8.81 20.65 -14.80
CA SER A 100 -8.73 20.65 -16.25
C SER A 100 -8.73 22.08 -16.82
N GLY A 101 -8.40 22.25 -18.10
CA GLY A 101 -8.31 23.56 -18.78
C GLY A 101 -9.58 24.42 -18.75
N GLU A 102 -10.72 23.86 -18.34
CA GLU A 102 -11.97 24.57 -18.09
C GLU A 102 -12.15 25.03 -16.63
N ASN A 103 -11.09 24.95 -15.81
CA ASN A 103 -11.12 25.11 -14.34
C ASN A 103 -12.07 24.13 -13.62
N ILE A 104 -12.37 22.99 -14.25
CA ILE A 104 -13.19 21.92 -13.66
C ILE A 104 -12.25 20.91 -13.04
N THR A 105 -12.41 20.69 -11.73
CA THR A 105 -11.73 19.62 -10.99
C THR A 105 -12.67 18.43 -10.87
N TYR A 106 -12.19 17.24 -11.27
CA TYR A 106 -12.93 16.00 -11.10
C TYR A 106 -12.53 15.35 -9.77
N PRO A 107 -13.49 15.03 -8.89
CA PRO A 107 -13.19 14.39 -7.62
C PRO A 107 -12.55 13.01 -7.84
N ILE A 108 -11.65 12.64 -6.95
CA ILE A 108 -11.15 11.27 -6.85
C ILE A 108 -12.12 10.52 -5.93
N ASP A 109 -13.10 9.84 -6.53
CA ASP A 109 -14.07 9.03 -5.80
C ASP A 109 -13.54 7.60 -5.63
N LEU A 110 -13.17 7.23 -4.40
CA LEU A 110 -12.65 5.91 -4.04
C LEU A 110 -13.64 5.24 -3.07
N PRO A 111 -14.79 4.73 -3.55
CA PRO A 111 -15.69 3.97 -2.70
C PRO A 111 -14.96 2.76 -2.10
N TYR A 112 -15.38 2.37 -0.89
CA TYR A 112 -14.96 1.08 -0.33
C TYR A 112 -15.33 -0.05 -1.30
N PRO A 113 -14.46 -1.04 -1.51
CA PRO A 113 -14.80 -2.19 -2.33
C PRO A 113 -15.99 -2.94 -1.70
N PRO A 114 -16.79 -3.66 -2.51
CA PRO A 114 -17.71 -4.64 -1.97
C PRO A 114 -16.92 -5.84 -1.43
N ALA A 115 -17.46 -6.54 -0.43
CA ALA A 115 -16.78 -7.64 0.25
C ALA A 115 -16.31 -8.81 -0.66
N SER A 116 -16.73 -8.86 -1.93
CA SER A 116 -16.47 -9.99 -2.84
C SER A 116 -16.16 -9.62 -4.30
N GLU A 117 -15.71 -8.41 -4.62
CA GLU A 117 -15.26 -8.08 -5.99
C GLU A 117 -13.92 -7.34 -5.97
N LEU A 118 -12.86 -8.00 -6.44
CA LEU A 118 -11.46 -7.58 -6.22
C LEU A 118 -10.90 -6.72 -7.35
N LEU A 119 -10.99 -7.18 -8.60
CA LEU A 119 -10.28 -6.55 -9.72
C LEU A 119 -10.94 -5.28 -10.27
N GLN A 120 -12.28 -5.19 -10.19
CA GLN A 120 -13.05 -4.05 -10.72
C GLN A 120 -13.08 -2.84 -9.76
N TYR A 121 -12.55 -3.01 -8.55
CA TYR A 121 -12.51 -1.97 -7.50
C TYR A 121 -11.07 -1.66 -7.07
N GLU A 122 -10.07 -2.19 -7.78
CA GLU A 122 -8.71 -1.70 -7.62
C GLU A 122 -8.65 -0.26 -8.14
N PHE A 123 -8.20 0.67 -7.32
CA PHE A 123 -7.90 2.02 -7.76
C PHE A 123 -6.41 2.17 -7.97
N THR A 124 -6.02 2.74 -9.10
CA THR A 124 -4.61 2.77 -9.50
C THR A 124 -4.17 4.18 -9.88
N PHE A 125 -2.93 4.54 -9.57
CA PHE A 125 -2.30 5.77 -10.01
C PHE A 125 -1.14 5.47 -10.95
N THR A 126 -1.14 6.07 -12.14
CA THR A 126 -0.05 5.94 -13.12
C THR A 126 0.63 7.29 -13.34
N PRO A 127 1.91 7.45 -12.95
CA PRO A 127 2.70 8.59 -13.39
C PRO A 127 3.04 8.47 -14.89
N PRO A 128 3.23 9.58 -15.63
CA PRO A 128 3.63 9.52 -17.02
C PRO A 128 5.07 9.01 -17.14
N PRO A 129 5.36 8.12 -18.09
CA PRO A 129 6.72 7.67 -18.32
C PRO A 129 7.58 8.76 -19.00
N PRO A 130 8.90 8.76 -18.76
CA PRO A 130 9.62 7.95 -17.77
C PRO A 130 9.64 8.60 -16.39
N PHE A 131 9.53 7.80 -15.32
CA PHE A 131 9.88 8.22 -13.95
C PHE A 131 10.89 7.22 -13.36
N SER A 132 11.84 7.68 -12.56
CA SER A 132 12.85 6.80 -11.95
C SER A 132 12.38 6.29 -10.59
N LEU A 133 12.27 4.97 -10.47
CA LEU A 133 12.03 4.34 -9.17
C LEU A 133 13.20 4.59 -8.20
N ASN A 134 14.45 4.55 -8.67
CA ASN A 134 15.61 4.80 -7.80
C ASN A 134 15.62 6.22 -7.22
N ASP A 135 15.18 7.23 -8.00
CA ASP A 135 15.07 8.61 -7.51
C ASP A 135 13.93 8.77 -6.49
N LEU A 136 12.86 7.97 -6.61
CA LEU A 136 11.82 7.88 -5.59
C LEU A 136 12.32 7.20 -4.31
N LEU A 137 12.98 6.04 -4.42
CA LEU A 137 13.51 5.28 -3.28
C LEU A 137 14.60 6.05 -2.52
N SER A 138 15.39 6.86 -3.22
CA SER A 138 16.40 7.74 -2.61
C SER A 138 15.83 9.06 -2.06
N GLY A 139 14.53 9.32 -2.26
CA GLY A 139 13.85 10.53 -1.79
C GLY A 139 14.14 11.79 -2.59
N GLN A 140 14.75 11.67 -3.78
CA GLN A 140 14.95 12.77 -4.71
C GLN A 140 13.63 13.18 -5.38
N ILE A 141 12.79 12.20 -5.71
CA ILE A 141 11.40 12.44 -6.13
C ILE A 141 10.51 12.42 -4.87
N LYS A 142 9.80 13.52 -4.65
CA LYS A 142 8.81 13.67 -3.56
C LYS A 142 7.40 13.95 -4.07
N GLN A 143 7.27 14.13 -5.38
CA GLN A 143 6.01 14.47 -6.01
C GLN A 143 5.96 13.85 -7.41
N LEU A 144 4.82 13.28 -7.77
CA LEU A 144 4.54 12.73 -9.08
C LEU A 144 3.27 13.37 -9.64
N LEU A 145 3.29 13.76 -10.91
CA LEU A 145 2.06 14.00 -11.66
C LEU A 145 1.57 12.66 -12.21
N GLY A 146 0.26 12.45 -12.33
CA GLY A 146 -0.25 11.22 -12.92
C GLY A 146 -1.76 11.21 -13.11
N VAL A 147 -2.26 10.05 -13.50
CA VAL A 147 -3.70 9.80 -13.72
C VAL A 147 -4.15 8.72 -12.75
N VAL A 148 -5.29 8.98 -12.09
CA VAL A 148 -6.01 8.03 -11.25
C VAL A 148 -7.01 7.28 -12.12
N TYR A 149 -7.06 5.97 -11.95
CA TYR A 149 -7.95 5.07 -12.68
C TYR A 149 -8.77 4.24 -11.71
N ASN A 150 -10.00 3.92 -12.12
CA ASN A 150 -10.74 2.78 -11.61
C ASN A 150 -10.36 1.55 -12.44
N GLY A 151 -9.85 0.50 -11.82
CA GLY A 151 -9.42 -0.74 -12.46
C GLY A 151 -7.94 -1.07 -12.25
N SER A 152 -7.66 -2.38 -12.35
CA SER A 152 -6.35 -3.01 -12.18
C SER A 152 -5.37 -2.73 -13.32
N PHE A 153 -4.06 -2.78 -13.06
CA PHE A 153 -3.07 -2.75 -14.14
C PHE A 153 -3.06 -4.03 -14.98
N ASP A 154 -3.55 -5.15 -14.45
CA ASP A 154 -3.60 -6.44 -15.14
C ASP A 154 -4.66 -6.47 -16.25
N THR A 155 -5.65 -5.58 -16.16
CA THR A 155 -6.70 -5.39 -17.16
C THR A 155 -6.67 -3.96 -17.74
N PRO A 156 -5.58 -3.56 -18.43
CA PRO A 156 -5.35 -2.16 -18.79
C PRO A 156 -6.41 -1.57 -19.74
N TYR A 157 -7.09 -2.42 -20.52
CA TYR A 157 -8.19 -2.00 -21.40
C TYR A 157 -9.52 -1.75 -20.68
N GLU A 158 -9.61 -2.16 -19.42
CA GLU A 158 -10.79 -2.01 -18.56
C GLU A 158 -10.64 -0.84 -17.58
N ARG A 159 -9.44 -0.23 -17.49
CA ARG A 159 -9.17 0.91 -16.62
C ARG A 159 -9.89 2.16 -17.11
N GLU A 160 -10.70 2.75 -16.24
CA GLU A 160 -11.39 4.01 -16.50
C GLU A 160 -10.65 5.18 -15.82
N ALA A 161 -10.18 6.15 -16.61
CA ALA A 161 -9.53 7.34 -16.06
C ALA A 161 -10.55 8.20 -15.28
N ILE A 162 -10.28 8.44 -14.00
CA ILE A 162 -11.13 9.23 -13.09
C ILE A 162 -10.69 10.70 -13.07
N SER A 163 -9.40 10.93 -12.78
CA SER A 163 -8.88 12.27 -12.54
C SER A 163 -7.38 12.35 -12.82
N VAL A 164 -6.91 13.56 -13.14
CA VAL A 164 -5.47 13.88 -13.17
C VAL A 164 -5.11 14.44 -11.81
N ALA A 165 -4.04 13.96 -11.21
CA ALA A 165 -3.69 14.33 -9.84
C ALA A 165 -2.18 14.50 -9.67
N THR A 166 -1.83 15.30 -8.67
CA THR A 166 -0.49 15.33 -8.10
C THR A 166 -0.46 14.43 -6.88
N LEU A 167 0.49 13.50 -6.85
CA LEU A 167 0.80 12.64 -5.72
C LEU A 167 1.99 13.21 -4.95
N ASP A 168 1.75 13.74 -3.77
CA ASP A 168 2.79 14.11 -2.81
C ASP A 168 3.18 12.90 -1.96
N ILE A 169 4.47 12.59 -1.90
CA ILE A 169 5.03 11.45 -1.17
C ILE A 169 5.54 11.96 0.19
N TYR A 170 5.01 11.41 1.27
CA TYR A 170 5.39 11.83 2.63
C TYR A 170 6.40 10.89 3.27
N GLU A 171 6.14 9.58 3.20
CA GLU A 171 6.94 8.60 3.91
C GLU A 171 7.03 7.29 3.12
N LEU A 172 8.26 6.86 2.83
CA LEU A 172 8.53 5.53 2.30
C LEU A 172 8.48 4.51 3.44
N THR A 173 7.30 3.93 3.65
CA THR A 173 7.05 3.01 4.78
C THR A 173 7.65 1.63 4.58
N THR A 174 7.75 1.15 3.35
CA THR A 174 8.37 -0.13 3.00
C THR A 174 9.06 -0.03 1.65
N ALA A 175 10.28 -0.57 1.60
CA ALA A 175 11.06 -0.77 0.40
C ALA A 175 11.97 -1.99 0.62
N THR A 176 11.46 -3.16 0.27
CA THR A 176 12.14 -4.44 0.45
C THR A 176 12.57 -4.96 -0.91
N TYR A 177 13.87 -5.11 -1.11
CA TYR A 177 14.41 -5.74 -2.31
C TYR A 177 14.05 -7.23 -2.34
N LEU A 178 13.58 -7.70 -3.48
CA LEU A 178 13.22 -9.09 -3.73
C LEU A 178 14.36 -9.78 -4.47
N ASN A 179 14.84 -10.87 -3.87
CA ASN A 179 15.99 -11.61 -4.37
C ASN A 179 15.53 -12.99 -4.86
N ASP A 180 15.80 -13.30 -6.13
CA ASP A 180 15.44 -14.57 -6.78
C ASP A 180 16.27 -15.78 -6.28
N SER A 181 17.14 -15.59 -5.30
CA SER A 181 17.94 -16.66 -4.74
C SER A 181 17.08 -17.73 -4.08
N GLN A 182 17.10 -18.93 -4.66
CA GLN A 182 16.52 -20.16 -4.09
C GLN A 182 17.15 -20.58 -2.75
N SER A 183 18.19 -19.90 -2.29
CA SER A 183 18.80 -20.14 -0.98
C SER A 183 18.06 -19.45 0.17
N ILE A 184 17.17 -18.50 -0.13
CA ILE A 184 16.32 -17.84 0.86
C ILE A 184 15.19 -18.80 1.22
N GLN A 185 15.09 -19.14 2.49
CA GLN A 185 14.04 -20.02 2.98
C GLN A 185 12.74 -19.24 3.17
N SER A 186 11.64 -19.74 2.60
CA SER A 186 10.29 -19.19 2.84
C SER A 186 9.96 -19.20 4.33
N TYR A 187 9.11 -18.26 4.76
CA TYR A 187 8.55 -18.31 6.10
C TYR A 187 7.75 -19.60 6.29
N THR A 188 7.75 -20.13 7.52
CA THR A 188 6.96 -21.32 7.84
C THR A 188 5.47 -20.99 8.04
N SER A 189 5.15 -19.71 8.22
CA SER A 189 3.79 -19.23 8.44
C SER A 189 3.58 -17.89 7.75
N GLN A 190 2.32 -17.60 7.40
CA GLN A 190 1.96 -16.36 6.73
C GLN A 190 2.43 -15.14 7.54
N ARG A 191 2.98 -14.15 6.83
CA ARG A 191 3.40 -12.88 7.41
C ARG A 191 2.87 -11.71 6.63
N TYR A 192 2.44 -10.68 7.36
CA TYR A 192 1.90 -9.45 6.77
C TYR A 192 2.46 -8.22 7.45
N LEU A 193 2.72 -7.19 6.66
CA LEU A 193 3.03 -5.84 7.09
C LEU A 193 1.73 -5.05 7.23
N SER A 194 1.50 -4.42 8.38
CA SER A 194 0.27 -3.68 8.65
C SER A 194 0.39 -2.18 8.38
N TYR A 195 -0.66 -1.60 7.83
CA TYR A 195 -0.80 -0.18 7.50
C TYR A 195 -2.15 0.33 8.04
N PRO A 196 -2.17 1.16 9.10
CA PRO A 196 -3.42 1.61 9.71
C PRO A 196 -4.22 2.52 8.78
N ARG A 197 -5.54 2.33 8.70
CA ARG A 197 -6.41 3.20 7.87
C ARG A 197 -6.75 4.54 8.53
N LEU A 198 -6.18 4.79 9.72
CA LEU A 198 -6.25 6.06 10.40
C LEU A 198 -5.47 7.13 9.62
N GLY A 199 -6.19 8.13 9.11
CA GLY A 199 -5.64 9.34 8.50
C GLY A 199 -4.68 10.12 9.41
N MET A 200 -3.77 10.82 8.73
CA MET A 200 -2.64 11.48 9.37
C MET A 200 -3.08 12.60 10.32
N GLY A 201 -2.44 12.64 11.49
CA GLY A 201 -2.66 13.70 12.47
C GLY A 201 -3.89 13.50 13.36
N LEU A 202 -4.67 12.43 13.17
CA LEU A 202 -5.68 12.06 14.15
C LEU A 202 -5.06 11.38 15.38
N PRO A 203 -5.70 11.55 16.56
CA PRO A 203 -5.27 10.85 17.75
C PRO A 203 -5.42 9.34 17.57
N LEU A 204 -4.47 8.60 18.13
CA LEU A 204 -4.59 7.15 18.23
C LEU A 204 -5.81 6.80 19.09
N PRO A 205 -6.57 5.76 18.72
CA PRO A 205 -7.70 5.32 19.52
C PRO A 205 -7.22 4.65 20.82
N SER A 206 -8.13 4.50 21.78
CA SER A 206 -7.83 3.92 23.10
C SER A 206 -8.18 2.43 23.23
N GLY A 207 -8.80 1.83 22.23
CA GLY A 207 -9.32 0.45 22.26
C GLY A 207 -10.37 0.19 21.18
N GLY A 208 -10.94 -1.01 21.16
CA GLY A 208 -11.98 -1.44 20.21
C GLY A 208 -11.47 -1.94 18.85
N GLN A 209 -12.38 -2.00 17.87
CA GLN A 209 -12.12 -2.51 16.53
C GLN A 209 -11.64 -1.40 15.58
N HIS A 210 -10.55 -1.66 14.85
CA HIS A 210 -9.94 -0.68 13.94
C HIS A 210 -9.45 -1.31 12.64
N HIS A 211 -9.47 -0.51 11.58
CA HIS A 211 -9.23 -0.97 10.23
C HIS A 211 -7.77 -0.80 9.81
N PHE A 212 -7.20 -1.83 9.17
CA PHE A 212 -5.83 -1.86 8.66
C PHE A 212 -5.80 -2.50 7.27
N TYR A 213 -4.84 -2.09 6.44
CA TYR A 213 -4.40 -2.90 5.32
C TYR A 213 -3.25 -3.80 5.76
N TRP A 214 -3.30 -5.07 5.40
CA TRP A 214 -2.21 -6.02 5.59
C TRP A 214 -1.68 -6.45 4.23
N ALA A 215 -0.42 -6.14 3.96
CA ALA A 215 0.28 -6.55 2.75
C ALA A 215 1.21 -7.72 3.08
N HIS A 216 1.13 -8.81 2.33
CA HIS A 216 1.94 -10.01 2.53
C HIS A 216 3.44 -9.68 2.50
N GLU A 217 4.22 -10.17 3.46
CA GLU A 217 5.67 -9.94 3.52
C GLU A 217 6.39 -10.90 2.54
N ILE A 218 6.52 -10.47 1.28
CA ILE A 218 7.17 -11.26 0.22
C ILE A 218 8.63 -11.51 0.58
N HIS A 219 9.05 -12.77 0.59
CA HIS A 219 10.36 -13.15 1.12
C HIS A 219 11.19 -14.05 0.21
N ALA A 220 10.59 -15.09 -0.38
CA ALA A 220 11.34 -16.15 -1.06
C ALA A 220 10.61 -16.65 -2.32
N VAL A 221 11.34 -17.10 -3.33
CA VAL A 221 10.73 -17.68 -4.55
C VAL A 221 10.39 -19.17 -4.35
N PRO A 222 9.17 -19.63 -4.69
CA PRO A 222 7.99 -18.85 -5.09
C PRO A 222 7.28 -18.22 -3.88
N ASP A 223 6.63 -17.08 -4.12
CA ASP A 223 5.75 -16.37 -3.17
C ASP A 223 4.52 -15.82 -3.91
N PHE A 224 3.64 -15.11 -3.20
CA PHE A 224 2.52 -14.38 -3.79
C PHE A 224 2.46 -12.97 -3.19
N ASP A 225 1.91 -12.01 -3.94
CA ASP A 225 1.60 -10.68 -3.41
C ASP A 225 0.13 -10.70 -3.02
N GLN A 226 -0.19 -10.17 -1.85
CA GLN A 226 -1.56 -10.05 -1.39
C GLN A 226 -1.71 -8.82 -0.52
N VAL A 227 -2.75 -8.04 -0.78
CA VAL A 227 -3.22 -7.00 0.13
C VAL A 227 -4.63 -7.37 0.57
N VAL A 228 -4.87 -7.36 1.88
CA VAL A 228 -6.19 -7.58 2.49
C VAL A 228 -6.54 -6.42 3.40
N HIS A 229 -7.83 -6.12 3.54
CA HIS A 229 -8.31 -5.24 4.60
C HIS A 229 -8.74 -6.10 5.79
N VAL A 230 -8.20 -5.77 6.95
CA VAL A 230 -8.52 -6.41 8.23
C VAL A 230 -9.06 -5.43 9.25
N VAL A 231 -9.81 -5.97 10.21
CA VAL A 231 -10.23 -5.27 11.43
C VAL A 231 -9.55 -5.93 12.62
N ILE A 232 -8.69 -5.19 13.33
CA ILE A 232 -8.02 -5.66 14.55
C ILE A 232 -8.85 -5.23 15.75
N ASP A 233 -9.17 -6.17 16.64
CA ASP A 233 -9.78 -5.90 17.94
C ASP A 233 -8.68 -5.62 18.98
N LEU A 234 -8.44 -4.35 19.28
CA LEU A 234 -7.41 -3.92 20.24
C LEU A 234 -7.70 -4.41 21.65
N ASP A 235 -8.98 -4.57 22.02
CA ASP A 235 -9.36 -5.04 23.35
C ASP A 235 -9.07 -6.54 23.53
N SER A 236 -8.83 -7.26 22.43
CA SER A 236 -8.42 -8.66 22.43
C SER A 236 -6.90 -8.87 22.50
N CYS A 237 -6.12 -7.80 22.37
CA CYS A 237 -4.67 -7.90 22.32
C CYS A 237 -4.07 -8.32 23.67
N VAL A 238 -3.30 -9.41 23.66
CA VAL A 238 -2.66 -9.97 24.85
C VAL A 238 -1.22 -10.35 24.54
N CYS A 239 -0.33 -10.13 25.50
CA CYS A 239 1.04 -10.63 25.42
C CYS A 239 1.05 -12.15 25.60
N GLY A 240 1.61 -12.86 24.63
CA GLY A 240 1.78 -14.30 24.72
C GLY A 240 2.69 -14.71 25.90
N ASN A 241 2.56 -15.95 26.36
CA ASN A 241 3.41 -16.51 27.42
C ASN A 241 4.91 -16.54 27.07
N ASN A 242 5.23 -16.45 25.77
CA ASN A 242 6.59 -16.40 25.24
C ASN A 242 7.00 -14.99 24.78
N ALA A 243 6.27 -13.95 25.20
CA ALA A 243 6.62 -12.57 24.86
C ALA A 243 8.06 -12.25 25.29
N THR A 244 8.85 -11.73 24.36
CA THR A 244 10.17 -11.20 24.67
C THR A 244 10.05 -9.91 25.48
N ASN A 245 11.12 -9.52 26.16
CA ASN A 245 11.16 -8.29 26.96
C ASN A 245 10.65 -7.08 26.15
N GLY A 246 9.48 -6.55 26.50
CA GLY A 246 8.91 -5.37 25.84
C GLY A 246 7.42 -5.48 25.50
N CYS A 247 6.81 -6.66 25.55
CA CYS A 247 5.36 -6.75 25.44
C CYS A 247 4.68 -6.25 26.72
N SER A 248 3.66 -5.41 26.54
CA SER A 248 2.84 -4.89 27.62
C SER A 248 1.37 -5.11 27.31
N ASN A 249 0.58 -5.51 28.30
CA ASN A 249 -0.87 -5.53 28.20
C ASN A 249 -1.49 -4.13 28.44
N ASP A 250 -0.66 -3.11 28.69
CA ASP A 250 -1.08 -1.72 28.81
C ASP A 250 -1.33 -1.12 27.41
N PRO A 251 -2.58 -0.76 27.06
CA PRO A 251 -2.92 -0.17 25.76
C PRO A 251 -2.10 1.07 25.41
N THR A 252 -1.71 1.86 26.40
CA THR A 252 -0.92 3.07 26.17
C THR A 252 0.48 2.78 25.64
N GLN A 253 0.96 1.54 25.84
CA GLN A 253 2.29 1.11 25.41
C GLN A 253 2.26 0.36 24.08
N TYR A 254 1.26 -0.52 23.86
CA TYR A 254 1.23 -1.34 22.65
C TYR A 254 0.52 -0.69 21.46
N ILE A 255 -0.46 0.20 21.69
CA ILE A 255 -1.23 0.83 20.60
C ILE A 255 -0.30 1.59 19.63
N PRO A 256 0.68 2.39 20.08
CA PRO A 256 1.61 3.05 19.16
C PRO A 256 2.37 2.06 18.26
N THR A 257 2.70 0.87 18.75
CA THR A 257 3.37 -0.16 17.95
C THR A 257 2.42 -0.82 16.96
N VAL A 258 1.18 -1.13 17.35
CA VAL A 258 0.15 -1.66 16.43
C VAL A 258 -0.13 -0.67 15.29
N TYR A 259 -0.12 0.63 15.60
CA TYR A 259 -0.34 1.71 14.63
C TYR A 259 0.93 2.15 13.88
N GLN A 260 2.06 1.52 14.11
CA GLN A 260 3.24 1.79 13.31
C GLN A 260 3.09 1.11 11.94
N ALA A 261 3.17 1.91 10.87
CA ALA A 261 3.17 1.39 9.51
C ALA A 261 4.31 0.38 9.30
N ALA A 262 4.05 -0.65 8.49
CA ALA A 262 4.96 -1.76 8.23
C ALA A 262 5.32 -2.60 9.47
N SER A 263 4.48 -2.62 10.51
CA SER A 263 4.62 -3.59 11.59
C SER A 263 4.35 -5.00 11.06
N SER A 264 5.29 -5.92 11.29
CA SER A 264 5.19 -7.30 10.80
C SER A 264 4.41 -8.18 11.78
N TRP A 265 3.41 -8.87 11.25
CA TRP A 265 2.51 -9.79 11.93
C TRP A 265 2.71 -11.20 11.38
N GLU A 266 2.72 -12.18 12.28
CA GLU A 266 2.78 -13.60 11.95
C GLU A 266 1.48 -14.29 12.36
N ILE A 267 0.94 -15.10 11.45
CA ILE A 267 -0.32 -15.83 11.68
C ILE A 267 0.02 -17.30 11.91
N GLN A 268 0.18 -17.64 13.19
CA GLN A 268 0.66 -18.96 13.57
C GLN A 268 -0.32 -20.06 13.14
N GLY A 269 0.23 -21.14 12.59
CA GLY A 269 -0.55 -22.31 12.16
C GLY A 269 -1.13 -22.21 10.75
N ILE A 270 -0.95 -21.08 10.05
CA ILE A 270 -1.29 -20.95 8.64
C ILE A 270 0.00 -20.99 7.81
N PRO A 271 0.23 -22.01 6.97
CA PRO A 271 1.41 -22.10 6.11
C PRO A 271 1.56 -20.89 5.17
N ASN A 272 2.80 -20.48 4.89
CA ASN A 272 3.10 -19.37 3.97
C ASN A 272 3.04 -19.83 2.51
N ASP A 273 1.83 -20.07 2.01
CA ASP A 273 1.58 -20.43 0.62
C ASP A 273 0.25 -19.83 0.13
N VAL A 274 0.07 -19.80 -1.19
CA VAL A 274 -1.11 -19.17 -1.81
C VAL A 274 -2.42 -19.93 -1.53
N GLU A 275 -2.35 -21.24 -1.28
CA GLU A 275 -3.54 -22.06 -1.00
C GLU A 275 -4.13 -21.70 0.37
N HIS A 276 -3.29 -21.26 1.30
CA HIS A 276 -3.66 -20.81 2.65
C HIS A 276 -3.62 -19.29 2.82
N ARG A 277 -3.70 -18.53 1.73
CA ARG A 277 -3.81 -17.07 1.80
C ARG A 277 -5.07 -16.65 2.56
N LEU A 278 -5.07 -15.44 3.10
CA LEU A 278 -6.22 -14.92 3.84
C LEU A 278 -7.38 -14.58 2.91
N LEU A 279 -8.55 -15.16 3.17
CA LEU A 279 -9.79 -14.88 2.46
C LEU A 279 -10.93 -14.71 3.47
N PRO A 280 -11.85 -13.75 3.27
CA PRO A 280 -13.01 -13.58 4.15
C PRO A 280 -13.88 -14.84 4.28
N GLU A 281 -14.00 -15.65 3.22
CA GLU A 281 -14.91 -16.80 3.19
C GLU A 281 -14.35 -18.03 3.90
N THR A 282 -13.02 -18.22 3.85
CA THR A 282 -12.36 -19.43 4.39
C THR A 282 -11.65 -19.16 5.70
N THR A 283 -11.16 -17.93 5.90
CA THR A 283 -10.36 -17.54 7.06
C THR A 283 -10.80 -16.18 7.62
N PRO A 284 -12.11 -15.99 7.94
CA PRO A 284 -12.64 -14.70 8.37
C PRO A 284 -12.05 -14.20 9.68
N TYR A 285 -11.65 -15.10 10.58
CA TYR A 285 -11.14 -14.74 11.90
C TYR A 285 -9.81 -15.44 12.18
N ILE A 286 -8.82 -14.65 12.58
CA ILE A 286 -7.45 -15.10 12.83
C ILE A 286 -6.92 -14.53 14.14
N GLN A 287 -5.87 -15.18 14.65
CA GLN A 287 -5.00 -14.62 15.68
C GLN A 287 -3.65 -14.32 15.05
N ALA A 288 -3.24 -13.06 15.11
CA ALA A 288 -1.96 -12.64 14.58
C ALA A 288 -1.07 -12.11 15.70
N THR A 289 0.21 -12.44 15.62
CA THR A 289 1.20 -12.06 16.61
C THR A 289 2.19 -11.10 16.01
N LEU A 290 2.37 -9.95 16.66
CA LEU A 290 3.34 -8.95 16.25
C LEU A 290 4.75 -9.48 16.47
N VAL A 291 5.54 -9.55 15.40
CA VAL A 291 6.87 -10.18 15.41
C VAL A 291 7.85 -9.45 16.33
N SER A 292 7.69 -8.13 16.51
CA SER A 292 8.62 -7.29 17.27
C SER A 292 8.58 -7.53 18.78
N ASN A 293 7.41 -7.86 19.35
CA ASN A 293 7.23 -7.97 20.80
C ASN A 293 6.38 -9.17 21.25
N GLY A 294 5.74 -9.91 20.34
CA GLY A 294 4.91 -11.06 20.70
C GLY A 294 3.50 -10.70 21.23
N LEU A 295 3.01 -9.49 20.94
CA LEU A 295 1.61 -9.13 21.18
C LEU A 295 0.70 -9.89 20.21
N THR A 296 -0.25 -10.66 20.72
CA THR A 296 -1.22 -11.40 19.90
C THR A 296 -2.57 -10.71 19.96
N CYS A 297 -3.17 -10.42 18.81
CA CYS A 297 -4.49 -9.82 18.70
C CYS A 297 -5.40 -10.69 17.83
N LYS A 298 -6.72 -10.60 18.05
CA LYS A 298 -7.70 -11.11 17.10
C LYS A 298 -7.86 -10.12 15.95
N ALA A 299 -7.95 -10.65 14.74
CA ALA A 299 -8.27 -9.87 13.56
C ALA A 299 -9.35 -10.57 12.73
N GLU A 300 -10.17 -9.77 12.06
CA GLU A 300 -11.16 -10.20 11.08
C GLU A 300 -10.67 -9.82 9.69
N VAL A 301 -10.68 -10.75 8.74
CA VAL A 301 -10.39 -10.50 7.33
C VAL A 301 -11.69 -10.07 6.66
N VAL A 302 -11.77 -8.80 6.27
CA VAL A 302 -12.99 -8.19 5.74
C VAL A 302 -13.09 -8.43 4.23
N GLU A 303 -11.99 -8.19 3.53
CA GLU A 303 -11.90 -8.34 2.08
C GLU A 303 -10.46 -8.61 1.67
N GLN A 304 -10.29 -9.40 0.61
CA GLN A 304 -9.07 -9.32 -0.19
C GLN A 304 -9.15 -8.04 -1.03
N ILE A 305 -8.04 -7.45 -1.41
CA ILE A 305 -8.03 -6.27 -2.29
C ILE A 305 -7.26 -6.60 -3.56
N HIS A 306 -6.11 -7.24 -3.39
CA HIS A 306 -5.18 -7.53 -4.46
C HIS A 306 -4.55 -8.91 -4.22
N CYS A 307 -4.32 -9.68 -5.29
CA CYS A 307 -3.49 -10.89 -5.21
C CYS A 307 -2.96 -11.36 -6.55
N VAL A 308 -1.65 -11.60 -6.62
CA VAL A 308 -0.96 -12.13 -7.80
C VAL A 308 0.14 -13.13 -7.41
N LEU A 309 0.46 -14.07 -8.29
CA LEU A 309 1.34 -15.22 -8.04
C LEU A 309 2.76 -15.00 -8.58
N GLY A 310 3.76 -15.08 -7.71
CA GLY A 310 5.17 -15.00 -8.08
C GLY A 310 5.67 -16.23 -8.85
N PRO A 311 6.88 -16.17 -9.44
CA PRO A 311 7.88 -15.10 -9.28
C PRO A 311 7.72 -13.91 -10.24
N MET A 312 6.86 -14.05 -11.25
CA MET A 312 6.59 -13.01 -12.25
C MET A 312 5.32 -12.21 -11.98
N PHE A 313 4.42 -12.68 -11.10
CA PHE A 313 3.24 -11.96 -10.62
C PHE A 313 2.26 -11.54 -11.74
N TYR A 314 2.16 -12.35 -12.80
CA TYR A 314 1.21 -12.16 -13.90
C TYR A 314 -0.08 -12.97 -13.78
N GLU A 315 -0.13 -13.94 -12.86
CA GLU A 315 -1.30 -14.77 -12.64
C GLU A 315 -2.03 -14.29 -11.39
N ILE A 316 -3.34 -14.01 -11.52
CA ILE A 316 -4.20 -13.59 -10.41
C ILE A 316 -4.56 -14.82 -9.56
N CYS A 317 -4.56 -14.66 -8.24
CA CYS A 317 -5.05 -15.67 -7.31
C CYS A 317 -6.59 -15.79 -7.34
#